data_AF-A0A6L7EYG6-F1
#
_entry.id   AF-A0A6L7EYG6-F1
#
_cell.length_a   1.000
_cell.length_b   1.000
_cell.length_c   1.000
_cell.angle_alpha   90.00
_cell.angle_beta   90.00
_cell.angle_gamma   90.00
#
_symmetry.space_group_name_H-M   'P 1'
#
loop_
_entity.id
_entity.type
_entity.pdbx_description
1 polymer ?
#
loop_
_entity_poly.entity_id
_entity_poly.type
_entity_poly.pdbx_seq_one_letter_code
_entity_poly.pdbx_strand_id
1 'polypeptide(L)' 'MGTVITTFVSMLVGGAVAAVTVVGVVNSQTTAPDKTPVSVNAPAIDYGSTN' A
#
# COMPACT_ATOMS: atom_id res chain seq x y z
N MET A 1 -2.10 14.68 -36.84
CA MET A 1 -1.12 14.72 -35.73
C MET A 1 -1.75 14.66 -34.34
N GLY A 2 -2.95 15.21 -34.10
CA GLY A 2 -3.60 15.17 -32.77
C GLY A 2 -3.84 13.77 -32.20
N THR A 3 -4.28 12.81 -33.01
CA THR A 3 -4.61 11.43 -32.59
C THR A 3 -3.42 10.62 -32.07
N VAL A 4 -2.24 10.81 -32.65
CA VAL A 4 -1.03 10.07 -32.24
C VAL A 4 -0.55 10.56 -30.87
N ILE A 5 -0.62 11.87 -30.64
CA ILE A 5 -0.26 12.48 -29.35
C ILE A 5 -1.21 12.00 -28.26
N THR A 6 -2.53 11.96 -28.51
CA THR A 6 -3.49 11.44 -27.52
C THR A 6 -3.26 9.96 -27.19
N THR A 7 -2.86 9.13 -28.15
CA THR A 7 -2.48 7.73 -27.88
C THR A 7 -1.28 7.61 -26.96
N PHE A 8 -0.23 8.41 -27.15
CA PHE A 8 0.93 8.38 -26.26
C PHE A 8 0.60 8.91 -24.86
N VAL A 9 -0.23 9.94 -24.76
CA VAL A 9 -0.69 10.48 -23.47
C VAL A 9 -1.53 9.45 -22.71
N SER A 10 -2.47 8.76 -23.37
CA SER A 10 -3.28 7.74 -22.71
C SER A 10 -2.44 6.53 -22.27
N MET A 11 -1.44 6.15 -23.05
CA MET A 11 -0.50 5.07 -22.70
C MET A 11 0.35 5.44 -21.47
N LEU A 12 0.83 6.69 -21.40
CA LEU A 12 1.59 7.19 -20.25
C LEU A 12 0.74 7.22 -18.98
N VAL A 13 -0.50 7.74 -19.07
CA VAL A 13 -1.41 7.82 -17.93
C VAL A 13 -1.78 6.41 -17.44
N GLY A 14 -2.16 5.51 -18.35
CA GLY A 14 -2.49 4.13 -17.99
C GLY A 14 -1.29 3.39 -17.38
N GLY A 15 -0.10 3.57 -17.95
CA GLY A 15 1.14 2.99 -17.43
C GLY A 15 1.50 3.52 -16.04
N ALA A 16 1.35 4.82 -15.79
CA ALA A 16 1.61 5.43 -14.49
C ALA A 16 0.65 4.88 -13.41
N VAL A 17 -0.64 4.78 -13.72
CA VAL A 17 -1.64 4.21 -12.79
C VAL A 17 -1.32 2.75 -12.47
N ALA A 18 -0.96 1.95 -13.47
CA ALA A 18 -0.56 0.56 -13.27
C ALA A 18 0.69 0.45 -12.37
N ALA A 19 1.71 1.27 -12.62
CA ALA A 19 2.94 1.27 -11.83
C ALA A 19 2.69 1.64 -10.37
N VAL A 20 1.93 2.71 -10.12
CA VAL A 20 1.56 3.13 -8.75
C VAL A 20 0.77 2.05 -8.03
N THR A 21 -0.13 1.36 -8.73
CA THR A 21 -0.91 0.26 -8.15
C THR A 21 -0.02 -0.88 -7.69
N VAL A 22 0.92 -1.32 -8.53
CA VAL A 22 1.86 -2.40 -8.17
C VAL A 22 2.74 -2.00 -6.98
N VAL A 23 3.32 -0.81 -7.02
CA VAL A 23 4.14 -0.30 -5.90
C VAL A 23 3.31 -0.16 -4.62
N GLY A 24 2.06 0.28 -4.73
CA GLY A 24 1.14 0.39 -3.61
C GLY A 24 0.86 -0.97 -2.95
N VAL A 25 0.63 -2.02 -3.75
CA VAL A 25 0.44 -3.38 -3.23
C VAL A 25 1.71 -3.89 -2.55
N VAL A 26 2.88 -3.72 -3.18
CA VAL A 26 4.17 -4.13 -2.60
C VAL A 26 4.41 -3.40 -1.28
N ASN A 27 4.24 -2.08 -1.25
CA ASN A 27 4.38 -1.27 -0.04
C ASN A 27 3.40 -1.71 1.04
N SER A 28 2.14 -2.00 0.70
CA SER A 28 1.14 -2.47 1.67
C SER A 28 1.54 -3.79 2.33
N GLN A 29 2.39 -4.59 1.68
CA GLN A 29 2.83 -5.89 2.18
C GLN A 29 4.24 -5.86 2.78
N THR A 30 5.10 -4.92 2.39
CA THR A 30 6.50 -4.84 2.85
C THR A 30 6.77 -3.71 3.85
N THR A 31 5.82 -2.80 4.05
CA THR A 31 5.98 -1.74 5.05
C THR A 31 6.10 -2.39 6.43
N ALA A 32 7.09 -1.94 7.21
CA ALA A 32 7.27 -2.41 8.56
C ALA A 32 5.95 -2.24 9.34
N PRO A 33 5.46 -3.28 10.04
CA PRO A 33 4.23 -3.17 10.79
C PRO A 33 4.30 -1.99 11.78
N ASP A 34 3.31 -1.10 11.75
CA ASP A 34 3.19 0.02 12.71
C ASP A 34 3.10 -0.45 14.17
N LYS A 35 2.79 -1.73 14.38
CA LYS A 35 2.78 -2.40 15.68
C LYS A 35 3.66 -3.64 15.60
N THR A 36 4.57 -3.78 16.57
CA THR A 36 5.29 -5.03 16.78
C THR A 36 4.29 -6.18 16.92
N PRO A 37 4.52 -7.34 16.27
CA PRO A 37 3.65 -8.49 16.43
C PRO A 37 3.44 -8.78 17.91
N VAL A 38 2.20 -9.07 18.33
CA VAL A 38 1.95 -9.45 19.73
C VAL A 38 2.83 -10.65 20.03
N SER A 39 3.67 -10.53 21.06
CA SER A 39 4.51 -11.63 21.48
C SER A 39 3.58 -12.77 21.92
N VAL A 40 3.53 -13.86 21.16
CA VAL A 40 2.75 -15.06 21.53
C VAL A 40 3.31 -15.74 22.79
N ASN A 41 4.52 -15.36 23.21
CA ASN A 41 5.14 -15.78 24.46
C ASN A 41 4.69 -14.92 25.66
N ALA A 42 4.06 -13.76 25.43
CA ALA A 42 3.52 -12.91 26.48
C ALA A 42 2.28 -12.16 25.95
N PRO A 43 1.10 -12.83 25.92
CA PRO A 43 -0.15 -12.15 25.61
C PRO A 43 -0.33 -11.01 26.61
N ALA A 44 -0.32 -9.77 26.13
CA ALA A 44 -0.73 -8.63 26.94
C ALA A 44 -2.24 -8.74 27.13
N ILE A 45 -2.66 -9.40 28.21
CA ILE A 45 -4.07 -9.45 28.59
C ILE A 45 -4.44 -8.08 29.17
N ASP A 46 -4.93 -7.19 28.32
CA ASP A 46 -5.51 -5.91 28.72
C ASP A 46 -6.97 -6.13 29.13
N TYR A 47 -7.22 -6.17 30.44
CA TYR A 47 -8.54 -6.35 31.04
C TYR A 47 -9.35 -5.05 31.15
N GLY A 48 -9.16 -4.11 30.23
CA GLY A 48 -9.86 -2.84 30.26
C GLY A 48 -9.29 -1.93 31.34
N SER A 49 -8.90 -0.73 30.93
CA SER A 49 -8.39 0.31 31.82
C SER A 49 -9.50 0.69 32.82
N THR A 50 -9.28 0.44 34.11
CA THR A 50 -10.12 1.03 35.17
C THR A 50 -9.88 2.54 35.22
N ASN A 51 -10.79 3.31 34.62
CA ASN A 51 -11.19 4.62 35.14
C ASN A 51 -12.58 4.99 34.63
#